data_AF-A0A7Y5KT64-F1
#
_entry.id   AF-A0A7Y5KT64-F1
#
_cell.length_a   1.000
_cell.length_b   1.000
_cell.length_c   1.000
_cell.angle_alpha   90.00
_cell.angle_beta   90.00
_cell.angle_gamma   90.00
#
_symmetry.space_group_name_H-M   'P 1'
#
loop_
_entity.id
_entity.type
_entity.pdbx_description
1 polymer ?
#
loop_
_entity_poly.entity_id
_entity_poly.type
_entity_poly.pdbx_seq_one_letter_code
_entity_poly.pdbx_strand_id
1 'polypeptide(L)'
;AKAAIGPAERARDSAKTSFETKKAEADRAEQDLSRCKSQANGQAGACAAEEQRKTRADQDEKLADDEARNTESALQKAKSELSNAESDLQSKKSDASSKKFTFEQTPPKVEVDKHCLHTYAVDTVVVAGEVECLLSGEGLYDTQNVLNRSVVGRVTRTDQTFPAQGGVCAEVAKGDPLIVPSRAEAKKLALASAIASTQKELLAAYGRYQEGYLTNGRTRSADGRSDDAVDAFVRYLLTLAAEDGGAATSEALSKAAKLRNVDDTAVRIGVFEGAKP
;
A
#
# COMPACT_ATOMS: atom_id res chain seq x y z
N ALA A 1 12.10 -19.58 20.27
CA ALA A 1 11.12 -18.53 20.59
C ALA A 1 10.80 -18.44 22.09
N LYS A 2 10.09 -19.40 22.71
CA LYS A 2 9.63 -19.27 24.12
C LYS A 2 10.75 -19.05 25.16
N ALA A 3 11.90 -19.70 24.98
CA ALA A 3 13.06 -19.52 25.85
C ALA A 3 13.74 -18.14 25.75
N ALA A 4 13.46 -17.36 24.69
CA ALA A 4 14.08 -16.05 24.45
C ALA A 4 13.32 -14.88 25.12
N ILE A 5 12.05 -15.07 25.50
CA ILE A 5 11.21 -14.02 26.10
C ILE A 5 11.70 -13.68 27.52
N GLY A 6 11.95 -14.68 28.36
CA GLY A 6 12.35 -14.45 29.77
C GLY A 6 13.66 -13.64 29.93
N PRO A 7 14.72 -13.88 29.12
CA PRO A 7 15.88 -13.00 29.09
C PRO A 7 15.57 -11.59 28.58
N ALA A 8 14.74 -11.44 27.54
CA ALA A 8 14.40 -10.14 26.96
C ALA A 8 13.55 -9.26 27.91
N GLU A 9 12.62 -9.86 28.67
CA GLU A 9 11.83 -9.14 29.68
C GLU A 9 12.73 -8.61 30.80
N ARG A 10 13.67 -9.43 31.29
CA ARG A 10 14.65 -9.00 32.31
C ARG A 10 15.56 -7.89 31.81
N ALA A 11 15.99 -7.94 30.55
CA ALA A 11 16.79 -6.88 29.94
C ALA A 11 16.02 -5.56 29.81
N ARG A 12 14.75 -5.62 29.36
CA ARG A 12 13.86 -4.45 29.32
C ARG A 12 13.65 -3.85 30.70
N ASP A 13 13.36 -4.67 31.70
CA ASP A 13 13.10 -4.18 33.06
C ASP A 13 14.35 -3.50 33.65
N SER A 14 15.53 -4.10 33.45
CA SER A 14 16.80 -3.51 33.83
C SER A 14 17.07 -2.17 33.11
N ALA A 15 16.86 -2.11 31.79
CA ALA A 15 17.07 -0.90 31.00
C ALA A 15 16.10 0.22 31.39
N LYS A 16 14.84 -0.12 31.68
CA LYS A 16 13.84 0.83 32.16
C LYS A 16 14.20 1.42 33.52
N THR A 17 14.62 0.59 34.48
CA THR A 17 15.09 1.08 35.78
C THR A 17 16.34 1.95 35.65
N SER A 18 17.26 1.60 34.73
CA SER A 18 18.44 2.42 34.41
C SER A 18 18.03 3.80 33.87
N PHE A 19 17.11 3.84 32.90
CA PHE A 19 16.58 5.07 32.34
C PHE A 19 15.90 5.96 33.41
N GLU A 20 15.05 5.39 34.26
CA GLU A 20 14.40 6.13 35.36
C GLU A 20 15.43 6.72 36.33
N THR A 21 16.51 5.99 36.61
CA THR A 21 17.62 6.47 37.45
C THR A 21 18.37 7.63 36.78
N LYS A 22 18.71 7.49 35.50
CA LYS A 22 19.45 8.52 34.73
C LYS A 22 18.64 9.79 34.49
N LYS A 23 17.34 9.65 34.26
CA LYS A 23 16.42 10.78 34.20
C LYS A 23 16.37 11.55 35.52
N ALA A 24 16.27 10.85 36.65
CA ALA A 24 16.29 11.48 37.96
C ALA A 24 17.65 12.18 38.27
N GLU A 25 18.76 11.67 37.73
CA GLU A 25 20.07 12.33 37.80
C GLU A 25 20.14 13.61 36.95
N ALA A 26 19.60 13.58 35.73
CA ALA A 26 19.50 14.75 34.86
C ALA A 26 18.63 15.86 35.48
N ASP A 27 17.46 15.50 36.03
CA ASP A 27 16.57 16.43 36.73
C ASP A 27 17.26 17.09 37.94
N ARG A 28 18.06 16.32 38.71
CA ARG A 28 18.85 16.87 39.82
C ARG A 28 19.93 17.83 39.33
N ALA A 29 20.67 17.46 38.29
CA ALA A 29 21.72 18.31 37.71
C ALA A 29 21.16 19.63 37.14
N GLU A 30 19.94 19.60 36.57
CA GLU A 30 19.24 20.82 36.13
C GLU A 30 18.85 21.72 37.32
N GLN A 31 18.34 21.13 38.41
CA GLN A 31 18.03 21.88 39.62
C GLN A 31 19.29 22.53 40.24
N ASP A 32 20.40 21.80 40.28
CA ASP A 32 21.68 22.30 40.80
C ASP A 32 22.25 23.41 39.91
N LEU A 33 22.14 23.28 38.59
CA LEU A 33 22.50 24.36 37.66
C LEU A 33 21.63 25.60 37.87
N SER A 34 20.33 25.44 38.07
CA SER A 34 19.39 26.55 38.34
C SER A 34 19.71 27.25 39.68
N ARG A 35 20.03 26.48 40.72
CA ARG A 35 20.49 26.99 42.02
C ARG A 35 21.81 27.75 41.90
N CYS A 36 22.78 27.20 41.16
CA CYS A 36 24.04 27.90 40.91
C CYS A 36 23.81 29.23 40.18
N LYS A 37 23.00 29.23 39.11
CA LYS A 37 22.69 30.44 38.32
C LYS A 37 22.02 31.53 39.16
N SER A 38 21.12 31.15 40.06
CA SER A 38 20.45 32.10 40.97
C SER A 38 21.37 32.64 42.07
N GLN A 39 22.38 31.87 42.51
CA GLN A 39 23.36 32.32 43.51
C GLN A 39 24.51 33.15 42.91
N ALA A 40 24.88 32.90 41.66
CA ALA A 40 26.03 33.53 41.01
C ALA A 40 25.78 34.98 40.53
N ASN A 41 24.57 35.54 40.72
CA ASN A 41 24.20 36.92 40.34
C ASN A 41 24.67 37.36 38.93
N GLY A 42 24.69 36.43 37.97
CA GLY A 42 25.08 36.72 36.58
C GLY A 42 26.59 36.77 36.30
N GLN A 43 27.46 36.33 37.22
CA GLN A 43 28.89 36.18 36.91
C GLN A 43 29.10 35.08 35.84
N ALA A 44 29.58 35.49 34.67
CA ALA A 44 29.90 34.59 33.57
C ALA A 44 30.96 33.56 34.00
N GLY A 45 30.66 32.27 33.81
CA GLY A 45 31.57 31.16 34.11
C GLY A 45 31.52 30.60 35.53
N ALA A 46 30.80 31.22 36.47
CA ALA A 46 30.70 30.74 37.86
C ALA A 46 30.05 29.35 37.99
N CYS A 47 29.23 28.95 37.01
CA CYS A 47 28.48 27.68 36.99
C CYS A 47 28.96 26.68 35.93
N ALA A 48 30.16 26.86 35.36
CA ALA A 48 30.66 26.00 34.29
C ALA A 48 30.74 24.51 34.67
N ALA A 49 31.06 24.22 35.93
CA ALA A 49 31.11 22.84 36.44
C ALA A 49 29.72 22.17 36.48
N GLU A 50 28.69 22.91 36.89
CA GLU A 50 27.30 22.40 36.91
C GLU A 50 26.72 22.28 35.50
N GLU A 51 27.09 23.18 34.59
CA GLU A 51 26.70 23.09 33.19
C GLU A 51 27.33 21.85 32.51
N GLN A 52 28.59 21.55 32.83
CA GLN A 52 29.24 20.32 32.36
C GLN A 52 28.59 19.06 32.95
N ARG A 53 28.22 19.06 34.24
CA ARG A 53 27.52 17.93 34.87
C ARG A 53 26.15 17.71 34.25
N LYS A 54 25.37 18.78 34.03
CA LYS A 54 24.08 18.73 33.36
C LYS A 54 24.20 18.18 31.95
N THR A 55 25.19 18.64 31.18
CA THR A 55 25.45 18.12 29.83
C THR A 55 25.79 16.62 29.83
N ARG A 56 26.58 16.14 30.79
CA ARG A 56 26.87 14.70 30.92
C ARG A 56 25.64 13.90 31.34
N ALA A 57 24.85 14.41 32.27
CA ALA A 57 23.62 13.75 32.71
C ALA A 57 22.58 13.67 31.57
N ASP A 58 22.42 14.73 30.77
CA ASP A 58 21.56 14.74 29.58
C ASP A 58 22.04 13.72 28.52
N GLN A 59 23.36 13.50 28.40
CA GLN A 59 23.92 12.48 27.50
C GLN A 59 23.67 11.06 28.02
N ASP A 60 23.90 10.82 29.31
CA ASP A 60 23.64 9.54 29.96
C ASP A 60 22.15 9.17 29.89
N GLU A 61 21.25 10.13 30.10
CA GLU A 61 19.79 9.93 29.98
C GLU A 61 19.43 9.50 28.56
N LYS A 62 19.95 10.18 27.54
CA LYS A 62 19.69 9.84 26.13
C LYS A 62 20.16 8.43 25.79
N LEU A 63 21.37 8.05 26.23
CA LEU A 63 21.88 6.70 26.00
C LEU A 63 21.02 5.64 26.70
N ALA A 64 20.53 5.92 27.90
CA ALA A 64 19.64 5.02 28.63
C ALA A 64 18.24 4.91 27.99
N ASP A 65 17.69 6.01 27.44
CA ASP A 65 16.43 5.99 26.68
C ASP A 65 16.58 5.14 25.41
N ASP A 66 17.67 5.32 24.66
CA ASP A 66 17.97 4.53 23.47
C ASP A 66 18.10 3.03 23.82
N GLU A 67 18.78 2.69 24.91
CA GLU A 67 18.89 1.31 25.40
C GLU A 67 17.51 0.72 25.80
N ALA A 68 16.67 1.50 26.49
CA ALA A 68 15.32 1.08 26.85
C ALA A 68 14.44 0.82 25.62
N ARG A 69 14.52 1.68 24.59
CA ARG A 69 13.80 1.51 23.32
C ARG A 69 14.28 0.29 22.54
N ASN A 70 15.59 0.05 22.52
CA ASN A 70 16.20 -1.08 21.84
C ASN A 70 15.79 -2.41 22.49
N THR A 71 15.80 -2.49 23.82
CA THR A 71 15.41 -3.68 24.57
C THR A 71 13.91 -3.96 24.47
N GLU A 72 13.05 -2.93 24.46
CA GLU A 72 11.62 -3.08 24.20
C GLU A 72 11.36 -3.61 22.77
N SER A 73 12.05 -3.08 21.77
CA SER A 73 11.95 -3.54 20.39
C SER A 73 12.39 -5.01 20.25
N ALA A 74 13.44 -5.42 20.96
CA ALA A 74 13.90 -6.80 20.99
C ALA A 74 12.87 -7.74 21.64
N LEU A 75 12.21 -7.31 22.72
CA LEU A 75 11.14 -8.07 23.36
C LEU A 75 9.93 -8.23 22.42
N GLN A 76 9.52 -7.16 21.74
CA GLN A 76 8.42 -7.20 20.77
C GLN A 76 8.73 -8.17 19.62
N LYS A 77 9.96 -8.14 19.10
CA LYS A 77 10.42 -9.09 18.09
C LYS A 77 10.34 -10.53 18.61
N ALA A 78 10.85 -10.82 19.80
CA ALA A 78 10.79 -12.16 20.39
C ALA A 78 9.34 -12.66 20.59
N LYS A 79 8.41 -11.77 20.96
CA LYS A 79 6.97 -12.08 21.06
C LYS A 79 6.35 -12.40 19.70
N SER A 80 6.66 -11.59 18.68
CA SER A 80 6.18 -11.83 17.31
C SER A 80 6.67 -13.18 16.76
N GLU A 81 7.93 -13.53 17.00
CA GLU A 81 8.51 -14.82 16.60
C GLU A 81 7.82 -16.00 17.31
N LEU A 82 7.46 -15.84 18.59
CA LEU A 82 6.68 -16.86 19.31
C LEU A 82 5.29 -17.02 18.71
N SER A 83 4.57 -15.92 18.47
CA SER A 83 3.23 -15.95 17.87
C SER A 83 3.22 -16.59 16.48
N ASN A 84 4.25 -16.31 15.66
CA ASN A 84 4.39 -16.92 14.34
C ASN A 84 4.65 -18.42 14.46
N ALA A 85 5.55 -18.83 15.36
CA ALA A 85 5.85 -20.24 15.60
C ALA A 85 4.63 -21.03 16.13
N GLU A 86 3.80 -20.42 16.98
CA GLU A 86 2.55 -21.01 17.46
C GLU A 86 1.52 -21.16 16.34
N SER A 87 1.39 -20.15 15.48
CA SER A 87 0.51 -20.18 14.30
C SER A 87 0.94 -21.25 13.29
N ASP A 88 2.24 -21.39 13.06
CA ASP A 88 2.81 -22.44 12.22
C ASP A 88 2.56 -23.82 12.81
N LEU A 89 2.77 -23.99 14.12
CA LEU A 89 2.51 -25.25 14.81
C LEU A 89 1.03 -25.64 14.74
N GLN A 90 0.11 -24.69 14.89
CA GLN A 90 -1.32 -24.92 14.73
C GLN A 90 -1.68 -25.32 13.30
N SER A 91 -1.15 -24.62 12.30
CA SER A 91 -1.31 -24.97 10.88
C SER A 91 -0.82 -26.38 10.59
N LYS A 92 0.39 -26.73 11.06
CA LYS A 92 0.96 -28.08 10.88
C LYS A 92 0.16 -29.16 11.60
N LYS A 93 -0.42 -28.88 12.78
CA LYS A 93 -1.33 -29.81 13.46
C LYS A 93 -2.62 -30.02 12.67
N SER A 94 -3.19 -28.95 12.13
CA SER A 94 -4.38 -29.04 11.26
C SER A 94 -4.07 -29.88 10.01
N ASP A 95 -2.97 -29.58 9.31
CA ASP A 95 -2.53 -30.34 8.14
C ASP A 95 -2.31 -31.82 8.46
N ALA A 96 -1.65 -32.12 9.58
CA ALA A 96 -1.40 -33.50 10.02
C ALA A 96 -2.71 -34.22 10.34
N SER A 97 -3.67 -33.54 11.00
CA SER A 97 -5.00 -34.09 11.30
C SER A 97 -5.80 -34.33 10.03
N SER A 98 -5.80 -33.39 9.07
CA SER A 98 -6.46 -33.54 7.78
C SER A 98 -5.87 -34.71 6.99
N LYS A 99 -4.54 -34.82 6.92
CA LYS A 99 -3.87 -35.94 6.23
C LYS A 99 -4.13 -37.28 6.92
N LYS A 100 -4.13 -37.31 8.25
CA LYS A 100 -4.48 -38.51 9.01
C LYS A 100 -5.91 -38.95 8.73
N PHE A 101 -6.85 -38.00 8.74
CA PHE A 101 -8.25 -38.25 8.41
C PHE A 101 -8.41 -38.76 6.97
N THR A 102 -7.77 -38.11 5.98
CA THR A 102 -7.77 -38.58 4.60
C THR A 102 -7.17 -39.99 4.49
N PHE A 103 -6.08 -40.27 5.20
CA PHE A 103 -5.47 -41.60 5.20
C PHE A 103 -6.41 -42.66 5.82
N GLU A 104 -7.05 -42.37 6.95
CA GLU A 104 -8.00 -43.27 7.60
C GLU A 104 -9.26 -43.50 6.76
N GLN A 105 -9.70 -42.50 5.99
CA GLN A 105 -10.83 -42.59 5.07
C GLN A 105 -10.49 -43.20 3.71
N THR A 106 -9.21 -43.32 3.37
CA THR A 106 -8.80 -43.93 2.11
C THR A 106 -8.95 -45.45 2.25
N PRO A 107 -9.81 -46.11 1.47
CA PRO A 107 -9.97 -47.56 1.55
C PRO A 107 -8.63 -48.26 1.22
N PRO A 108 -8.28 -49.36 1.92
CA PRO A 108 -7.00 -50.06 1.74
C PRO A 108 -6.85 -50.69 0.34
N LYS A 109 -7.96 -50.83 -0.39
CA LYS A 109 -7.98 -51.13 -1.82
C LYS A 109 -8.76 -50.01 -2.50
N VAL A 110 -8.02 -49.07 -3.09
CA VAL A 110 -8.57 -48.21 -4.12
C VAL A 110 -8.55 -49.07 -5.40
N GLU A 111 -9.73 -49.40 -5.93
CA GLU A 111 -9.80 -49.80 -7.34
C GLU A 111 -9.35 -48.59 -8.13
N VAL A 112 -8.07 -48.57 -8.48
CA VAL A 112 -7.53 -47.60 -9.40
C VAL A 112 -8.23 -47.95 -10.71
N ASP A 113 -9.15 -47.09 -11.16
CA ASP A 113 -9.57 -47.10 -12.55
C ASP A 113 -8.31 -47.28 -13.37
N LYS A 114 -8.27 -48.30 -14.23
CA LYS A 114 -7.15 -48.48 -15.15
C LYS A 114 -7.09 -47.22 -15.99
N HIS A 115 -6.36 -46.22 -15.51
CA HIS A 115 -5.92 -45.12 -16.32
C HIS A 115 -5.10 -45.78 -17.41
N CYS A 116 -5.68 -45.76 -18.59
CA CYS A 116 -5.02 -45.89 -19.88
C CYS A 116 -3.80 -44.93 -19.86
N LEU A 117 -2.69 -45.34 -19.22
CA LEU A 117 -1.43 -44.59 -19.16
C LEU A 117 -0.87 -44.59 -20.57
N HIS A 118 -1.18 -43.53 -21.31
CA HIS A 118 -0.76 -43.38 -22.70
C HIS A 118 0.09 -42.14 -22.84
N THR A 119 1.28 -42.32 -23.41
CA THR A 119 2.17 -41.25 -23.80
C THR A 119 1.81 -40.88 -25.24
N TYR A 120 0.86 -39.97 -25.42
CA TYR A 120 0.56 -39.39 -26.73
C TYR A 120 1.18 -38.00 -26.84
N ALA A 121 1.57 -37.63 -28.07
CA ALA A 121 2.00 -36.27 -28.35
C ALA A 121 0.80 -35.33 -28.23
N VAL A 122 0.90 -34.35 -27.34
CA VAL A 122 -0.09 -33.27 -27.19
C VAL A 122 0.43 -32.07 -27.95
N ASP A 123 -0.31 -31.66 -28.97
CA ASP A 123 -0.03 -30.42 -29.67
C ASP A 123 -0.67 -29.27 -28.90
N THR A 124 0.15 -28.32 -28.46
CA THR A 124 -0.34 -27.10 -27.82
C THR A 124 -0.39 -26.00 -28.85
N VAL A 125 -1.59 -25.53 -29.16
CA VAL A 125 -1.79 -24.41 -30.09
C VAL A 125 -2.09 -23.16 -29.29
N VAL A 126 -1.30 -22.11 -29.53
CA VAL A 126 -1.48 -20.81 -28.91
C VAL A 126 -1.88 -19.81 -29.97
N VAL A 127 -3.06 -19.22 -29.82
CA VAL A 127 -3.51 -18.08 -30.61
C VAL A 127 -3.34 -16.82 -29.76
N ALA A 128 -2.41 -15.97 -30.17
CA ALA A 128 -2.15 -14.67 -29.54
C ALA A 128 -2.47 -13.53 -30.51
N GLY A 129 -3.07 -12.47 -29.98
CA GLY A 129 -3.34 -11.23 -30.70
C GLY A 129 -3.08 -10.02 -29.80
N GLU A 130 -2.50 -8.99 -30.37
CA GLU A 130 -2.16 -7.75 -29.69
C GLU A 130 -2.65 -6.56 -30.52
N VAL A 131 -3.27 -5.59 -29.85
CA VAL A 131 -3.68 -4.32 -30.43
C VAL A 131 -3.13 -3.22 -29.54
N GLU A 132 -2.33 -2.35 -30.14
CA GLU A 132 -1.75 -1.19 -29.47
C GLU A 132 -2.59 0.06 -29.78
N CYS A 133 -2.94 0.82 -28.75
CA CYS A 133 -3.65 2.09 -28.83
C CYS A 133 -2.76 3.17 -28.22
N LEU A 134 -2.37 4.16 -29.03
CA LEU A 134 -1.65 5.33 -28.56
C LEU A 134 -2.67 6.36 -28.08
N LEU A 135 -2.58 6.73 -26.80
CA LEU A 135 -3.44 7.73 -26.18
C LEU A 135 -2.65 9.02 -25.97
N SER A 136 -3.16 10.10 -26.55
CA SER A 136 -2.69 11.47 -26.35
C SER A 136 -3.82 12.33 -25.77
N GLY A 137 -3.55 13.08 -24.71
CA GLY A 137 -4.51 13.99 -24.10
C GLY A 137 -3.81 15.19 -23.47
N GLU A 138 -4.36 16.37 -23.73
CA GLU A 138 -3.86 17.65 -23.22
C GLU A 138 -4.76 18.17 -22.09
N GLY A 139 -4.15 18.87 -21.14
CA GLY A 139 -4.86 19.54 -20.06
C GLY A 139 -5.70 20.70 -20.59
N LEU A 140 -6.85 20.94 -19.96
CA LEU A 140 -7.82 21.93 -20.42
C LEU A 140 -7.29 23.37 -20.39
N TYR A 141 -6.33 23.66 -19.50
CA TYR A 141 -5.93 25.05 -19.18
C TYR A 141 -4.44 25.34 -19.36
N ASP A 142 -3.57 24.35 -19.44
CA ASP A 142 -2.12 24.54 -19.39
C ASP A 142 -1.38 23.90 -20.58
N THR A 143 -2.11 23.35 -21.57
CA THR A 143 -1.56 22.59 -22.73
C THR A 143 -0.60 21.47 -22.32
N GLN A 144 -0.54 21.12 -21.03
CA GLN A 144 0.34 20.09 -20.54
C GLN A 144 -0.19 18.75 -21.02
N ASN A 145 0.72 17.89 -21.44
CA ASN A 145 0.34 16.56 -21.87
C ASN A 145 0.01 15.71 -20.63
N VAL A 146 -1.28 15.50 -20.38
CA VAL A 146 -1.81 14.76 -19.22
C VAL A 146 -1.82 13.26 -19.50
N LEU A 147 -1.87 12.88 -20.77
CA LEU A 147 -1.93 11.50 -21.20
C LEU A 147 -1.07 11.31 -22.45
N ASN A 148 0.07 10.64 -22.32
CA ASN A 148 0.88 10.20 -23.45
C ASN A 148 1.35 8.78 -23.20
N ARG A 149 0.48 7.81 -23.46
CA ARG A 149 0.72 6.40 -23.11
C ARG A 149 0.24 5.47 -24.20
N SER A 150 1.00 4.40 -24.40
CA SER A 150 0.55 3.24 -25.16
C SER A 150 -0.23 2.30 -24.25
N VAL A 151 -1.43 1.92 -24.69
CA VAL A 151 -2.27 0.91 -24.04
C VAL A 151 -2.40 -0.27 -24.97
N VAL A 152 -2.15 -1.45 -24.43
CA VAL A 152 -2.10 -2.69 -25.21
C VAL A 152 -3.25 -3.60 -24.78
N GLY A 153 -4.14 -3.91 -25.72
CA GLY A 153 -5.09 -5.00 -25.59
C GLY A 153 -4.48 -6.31 -26.04
N ARG A 154 -4.50 -7.32 -25.16
CA ARG A 154 -4.00 -8.67 -25.47
C ARG A 154 -5.11 -9.69 -25.40
N VAL A 155 -5.04 -10.68 -26.29
CA VAL A 155 -5.79 -11.93 -26.18
C VAL A 155 -4.82 -13.08 -26.35
N THR A 156 -4.88 -14.04 -25.44
CA THR A 156 -4.16 -15.30 -25.54
C THR A 156 -5.14 -16.42 -25.24
N ARG A 157 -5.29 -17.33 -26.19
CA ARG A 157 -6.05 -18.56 -26.02
C ARG A 157 -5.13 -19.72 -26.33
N THR A 158 -5.07 -20.64 -25.38
CA THR A 158 -4.30 -21.86 -25.50
C THR A 158 -5.28 -23.00 -25.50
N ASP A 159 -5.12 -23.89 -26.47
CA ASP A 159 -5.86 -25.14 -26.52
C ASP A 159 -4.88 -26.29 -26.75
N GLN A 160 -5.23 -27.45 -26.20
CA GLN A 160 -4.44 -28.67 -26.32
C GLN A 160 -5.25 -29.66 -27.14
N THR A 161 -4.64 -30.20 -28.18
CA THR A 161 -5.28 -31.19 -29.05
C THR A 161 -4.40 -32.42 -29.16
N PHE A 162 -5.04 -33.57 -29.38
CA PHE A 162 -4.34 -34.81 -29.68
C PHE A 162 -5.04 -35.54 -30.82
N PRO A 163 -4.28 -36.20 -31.71
CA PRO A 163 -4.85 -36.95 -32.82
C PRO A 163 -5.64 -38.17 -32.33
N ALA A 164 -6.64 -38.58 -33.10
CA ALA A 164 -7.39 -39.80 -32.83
C ALA A 164 -6.47 -41.03 -32.84
N GLN A 165 -6.50 -41.84 -31.77
CA GLN A 165 -5.73 -43.07 -31.66
C GLN A 165 -6.65 -44.29 -31.66
N GLY A 166 -6.67 -45.02 -32.79
CA GLY A 166 -7.43 -46.26 -32.90
C GLY A 166 -6.91 -47.34 -31.96
N GLY A 167 -7.81 -48.14 -31.38
CA GLY A 167 -7.46 -49.26 -30.50
C GLY A 167 -7.26 -48.90 -29.03
N VAL A 168 -7.58 -47.67 -28.63
CA VAL A 168 -7.48 -47.15 -27.26
C VAL A 168 -8.88 -47.01 -26.62
N CYS A 169 -8.93 -46.67 -25.33
CA CYS A 169 -10.10 -46.19 -24.60
C CYS A 169 -11.01 -45.29 -25.49
N ALA A 170 -12.34 -45.48 -25.41
CA ALA A 170 -13.31 -44.91 -26.36
C ALA A 170 -13.33 -43.38 -26.42
N GLU A 171 -12.85 -42.74 -25.35
CA GLU A 171 -12.72 -41.29 -25.18
C GLU A 171 -11.55 -40.74 -26.02
N VAL A 172 -10.42 -41.45 -26.06
CA VAL A 172 -9.20 -41.06 -26.80
C VAL A 172 -9.30 -41.46 -28.28
N ALA A 173 -10.11 -42.48 -28.58
CA ALA A 173 -10.30 -43.00 -29.92
C ALA A 173 -10.83 -41.96 -30.93
N LYS A 174 -11.51 -40.92 -30.45
CA LYS A 174 -12.05 -39.84 -31.30
C LYS A 174 -11.09 -38.66 -31.49
N GLY A 175 -10.01 -38.58 -30.71
CA GLY A 175 -9.17 -37.39 -30.62
C GLY A 175 -9.89 -36.24 -29.91
N ASP A 176 -9.14 -35.19 -29.58
CA ASP A 176 -9.72 -33.93 -29.07
C ASP A 176 -9.63 -32.86 -30.16
N PRO A 177 -10.74 -32.46 -30.79
CA PRO A 177 -10.69 -31.52 -31.89
C PRO A 177 -10.24 -30.14 -31.40
N LEU A 178 -9.25 -29.56 -32.08
CA LEU A 178 -8.75 -28.23 -31.77
C LEU A 178 -9.87 -27.17 -31.88
N ILE A 179 -10.19 -26.50 -30.76
CA ILE A 179 -11.17 -25.40 -30.68
C ILE A 179 -10.41 -24.08 -30.60
N VAL A 180 -9.91 -23.62 -31.74
CA VAL A 180 -9.30 -22.28 -31.85
C VAL A 180 -10.31 -21.24 -32.32
N PRO A 181 -10.28 -20.02 -31.75
CA PRO A 181 -11.11 -18.93 -32.24
C PRO A 181 -10.76 -18.62 -33.69
N SER A 182 -11.78 -18.36 -34.51
CA SER A 182 -11.56 -17.90 -35.89
C SER A 182 -10.76 -16.60 -35.89
N ARG A 183 -10.09 -16.28 -37.01
CA ARG A 183 -9.35 -15.02 -37.15
C ARG A 183 -10.23 -13.79 -36.87
N ALA A 184 -11.50 -13.84 -37.25
CA ALA A 184 -12.45 -12.75 -37.00
C ALA A 184 -12.78 -12.62 -35.51
N GLU A 185 -12.99 -13.73 -34.81
CA GLU A 185 -13.23 -13.74 -33.37
C GLU A 185 -12.01 -13.29 -32.58
N ALA A 186 -10.82 -13.79 -32.92
CA ALA A 186 -9.56 -13.39 -32.29
C ALA A 186 -9.34 -11.87 -32.41
N LYS A 187 -9.59 -11.29 -33.59
CA LYS A 187 -9.55 -9.82 -33.79
C LYS A 187 -10.58 -9.08 -32.94
N LYS A 188 -11.83 -9.57 -32.90
CA LYS A 188 -12.89 -8.97 -32.08
C LYS A 188 -12.54 -8.99 -30.59
N LEU A 189 -11.98 -10.10 -30.11
CA LEU A 189 -11.53 -10.25 -28.72
C LEU A 189 -10.34 -9.33 -28.39
N ALA A 190 -9.34 -9.27 -29.28
CA ALA A 190 -8.19 -8.37 -29.10
C ALA A 190 -8.63 -6.90 -29.08
N LEU A 191 -9.54 -6.51 -29.99
CA LEU A 191 -10.10 -5.16 -30.05
C LEU A 191 -10.93 -4.83 -28.79
N ALA A 192 -11.80 -5.74 -28.35
CA ALA A 192 -12.58 -5.55 -27.13
C ALA A 192 -11.67 -5.40 -25.90
N SER A 193 -10.59 -6.19 -25.83
CA SER A 193 -9.57 -6.10 -24.79
C SER A 193 -8.85 -4.73 -24.81
N ALA A 194 -8.51 -4.24 -26.01
CA ALA A 194 -7.89 -2.92 -26.18
C ALA A 194 -8.82 -1.78 -25.79
N ILE A 195 -10.11 -1.85 -26.16
CA ILE A 195 -11.13 -0.86 -25.78
C ILE A 195 -11.30 -0.82 -24.27
N ALA A 196 -11.47 -1.97 -23.62
CA ALA A 196 -11.63 -2.05 -22.17
C ALA A 196 -10.40 -1.49 -21.43
N SER A 197 -9.20 -1.84 -21.91
CA SER A 197 -7.94 -1.34 -21.34
C SER A 197 -7.79 0.16 -21.54
N THR A 198 -8.15 0.66 -22.72
CA THR A 198 -8.13 2.10 -23.07
C THR A 198 -9.10 2.89 -22.19
N GLN A 199 -10.34 2.40 -22.04
CA GLN A 199 -11.33 3.03 -21.18
C GLN A 199 -10.86 3.09 -19.72
N LYS A 200 -10.26 2.01 -19.22
CA LYS A 200 -9.67 1.97 -17.88
C LYS A 200 -8.55 3.00 -17.72
N GLU A 201 -7.63 3.10 -18.67
CA GLU A 201 -6.54 4.08 -18.60
C GLU A 201 -7.04 5.51 -18.72
N LEU A 202 -8.05 5.78 -19.56
CA LEU A 202 -8.67 7.10 -19.67
C LEU A 202 -9.30 7.54 -18.34
N LEU A 203 -10.07 6.66 -17.69
CA LEU A 203 -10.67 6.95 -16.39
C LEU A 203 -9.60 7.13 -15.30
N ALA A 204 -8.55 6.31 -15.31
CA ALA A 204 -7.44 6.45 -14.36
C ALA A 204 -6.64 7.74 -14.59
N ALA A 205 -6.39 8.12 -15.84
CA ALA A 205 -5.73 9.36 -16.20
C ALA A 205 -6.56 10.58 -15.81
N TYR A 206 -7.88 10.52 -16.02
CA TYR A 206 -8.80 11.53 -15.54
C TYR A 206 -8.75 11.65 -14.01
N GLY A 207 -8.81 10.54 -13.27
CA GLY A 207 -8.70 10.56 -11.81
C GLY A 207 -7.39 11.21 -11.31
N ARG A 208 -6.25 10.89 -11.95
CA ARG A 208 -4.96 11.53 -11.65
C ARG A 208 -4.97 13.03 -11.97
N TYR A 209 -5.60 13.42 -13.07
CA TYR A 209 -5.75 14.82 -13.46
C TYR A 209 -6.56 15.60 -12.43
N GLN A 210 -7.66 15.03 -11.92
CA GLN A 210 -8.45 15.63 -10.84
C GLN A 210 -7.64 15.76 -9.55
N GLU A 211 -7.01 14.67 -9.10
CA GLU A 211 -6.19 14.65 -7.89
C GLU A 211 -5.01 15.63 -7.96
N GLY A 212 -4.46 15.83 -9.15
CA GLY A 212 -3.41 16.82 -9.42
C GLY A 212 -3.84 18.23 -9.01
N TYR A 213 -5.06 18.65 -9.32
CA TYR A 213 -5.57 19.97 -8.89
C TYR A 213 -5.69 20.09 -7.38
N LEU A 214 -6.23 19.06 -6.72
CA LEU A 214 -6.38 19.05 -5.26
C LEU A 214 -5.00 19.13 -4.56
N THR A 215 -4.04 18.34 -5.05
CA THR A 215 -2.67 18.33 -4.53
C THR A 215 -1.98 19.67 -4.75
N ASN A 216 -2.11 20.24 -5.95
CA ASN A 216 -1.56 21.57 -6.26
C ASN A 216 -2.18 22.66 -5.38
N GLY A 217 -3.49 22.60 -5.12
CA GLY A 217 -4.18 23.51 -4.21
C GLY A 217 -3.64 23.42 -2.78
N ARG A 218 -3.44 22.20 -2.27
CA ARG A 218 -2.84 21.97 -0.93
C ARG A 218 -1.42 22.54 -0.83
N THR A 219 -0.55 22.24 -1.80
CA THR A 219 0.83 22.73 -1.82
C THR A 219 0.88 24.26 -1.88
N ARG A 220 0.15 24.87 -2.82
CA ARG A 220 0.10 26.34 -2.96
C ARG A 220 -0.46 27.02 -1.70
N SER A 221 -1.46 26.40 -1.06
CA SER A 221 -2.00 26.90 0.20
C SER A 221 -0.98 26.82 1.33
N ALA A 222 -0.17 25.75 1.40
CA ALA A 222 0.90 25.61 2.38
C ALA A 222 2.02 26.64 2.14
N ASP A 223 2.30 26.97 0.89
CA ASP A 223 3.27 27.97 0.47
C ASP A 223 2.78 29.43 0.65
N GLY A 224 1.56 29.64 1.15
CA GLY A 224 0.96 30.97 1.34
C GLY A 224 0.49 31.64 0.04
N ARG A 225 0.43 30.91 -1.09
CA ARG A 225 -0.05 31.40 -2.39
C ARG A 225 -1.57 31.27 -2.50
N SER A 226 -2.29 32.11 -1.77
CA SER A 226 -3.75 32.02 -1.59
C SER A 226 -4.54 32.04 -2.91
N ASP A 227 -4.24 32.96 -3.82
CA ASP A 227 -4.98 33.08 -5.09
C ASP A 227 -4.80 31.84 -5.98
N ASP A 228 -3.57 31.37 -6.11
CA ASP A 228 -3.22 30.20 -6.92
C ASP A 228 -3.76 28.90 -6.32
N ALA A 229 -3.86 28.84 -4.99
CA ALA A 229 -4.47 27.72 -4.27
C ALA A 229 -5.98 27.68 -4.50
N VAL A 230 -6.66 28.84 -4.44
CA VAL A 230 -8.09 28.92 -4.73
C VAL A 230 -8.39 28.50 -6.17
N ASP A 231 -7.63 29.00 -7.15
CA ASP A 231 -7.79 28.59 -8.56
C ASP A 231 -7.66 27.07 -8.72
N ALA A 232 -6.66 26.44 -8.07
CA ALA A 232 -6.48 24.99 -8.13
C ALA A 232 -7.64 24.22 -7.46
N PHE A 233 -8.12 24.66 -6.29
CA PHE A 233 -9.28 24.03 -5.64
C PHE A 233 -10.57 24.19 -6.45
N VAL A 234 -10.80 25.37 -7.05
CA VAL A 234 -11.95 25.59 -7.92
C VAL A 234 -11.87 24.73 -9.19
N ARG A 235 -10.70 24.61 -9.81
CA ARG A 235 -10.51 23.69 -10.95
C ARG A 235 -10.79 22.24 -10.56
N TYR A 236 -10.33 21.79 -9.40
CA TYR A 236 -10.69 20.48 -8.87
C TYR A 236 -12.23 20.31 -8.79
N LEU A 237 -12.92 21.26 -8.16
CA LEU A 237 -14.38 21.19 -8.01
C LEU A 237 -15.11 21.21 -9.36
N LEU A 238 -14.63 21.98 -10.35
CA LEU A 238 -15.21 22.02 -11.70
C LEU A 238 -15.03 20.72 -12.49
N THR A 239 -14.09 19.86 -12.11
CA THR A 239 -13.97 18.52 -12.72
C THR A 239 -15.00 17.52 -12.17
N LEU A 240 -15.70 17.85 -11.08
CA LEU A 240 -16.74 17.02 -10.51
C LEU A 240 -18.05 17.31 -11.26
N ALA A 241 -18.48 16.39 -12.13
CA ALA A 241 -19.71 16.53 -12.93
C ALA A 241 -20.98 16.75 -12.07
N ALA A 242 -20.94 16.32 -10.80
CA ALA A 242 -21.92 16.61 -9.77
C ALA A 242 -21.23 16.65 -8.41
N GLU A 243 -21.87 17.28 -7.42
CA GLU A 243 -21.40 17.23 -6.04
C GLU A 243 -21.48 15.79 -5.52
N ASP A 244 -20.33 15.14 -5.30
CA ASP A 244 -20.24 13.75 -4.84
C ASP A 244 -20.31 13.63 -3.31
N GLY A 245 -20.40 14.75 -2.58
CA GLY A 245 -20.41 14.81 -1.11
C GLY A 245 -19.14 14.25 -0.45
N GLY A 246 -18.08 14.00 -1.22
CA GLY A 246 -16.86 13.38 -0.74
C GLY A 246 -16.05 14.27 0.21
N ALA A 247 -15.20 13.63 1.02
CA ALA A 247 -14.29 14.35 1.93
C ALA A 247 -13.37 15.32 1.18
N ALA A 248 -12.87 14.93 0.00
CA ALA A 248 -12.02 15.77 -0.85
C ALA A 248 -12.77 17.00 -1.40
N THR A 249 -14.04 16.83 -1.77
CA THR A 249 -14.94 17.90 -2.22
C THR A 249 -15.22 18.90 -1.10
N SER A 250 -15.52 18.38 0.09
CA SER A 250 -15.74 19.20 1.29
C SER A 250 -14.47 19.97 1.68
N GLU A 251 -13.30 19.33 1.59
CA GLU A 251 -12.01 19.98 1.84
C GLU A 251 -11.76 21.12 0.85
N ALA A 252 -11.94 20.88 -0.45
CA ALA A 252 -11.70 21.87 -1.48
C ALA A 252 -12.65 23.08 -1.34
N LEU A 253 -13.94 22.85 -1.06
CA LEU A 253 -14.91 23.91 -0.78
C LEU A 253 -14.47 24.76 0.43
N SER A 254 -14.20 24.11 1.57
CA SER A 254 -13.83 24.80 2.81
C SER A 254 -12.51 25.57 2.69
N LYS A 255 -11.52 24.99 1.99
CA LYS A 255 -10.23 25.65 1.74
C LYS A 255 -10.39 26.87 0.82
N ALA A 256 -11.13 26.73 -0.28
CA ALA A 256 -11.38 27.84 -1.20
C ALA A 256 -12.13 28.99 -0.50
N ALA A 257 -13.17 28.65 0.27
CA ALA A 257 -13.98 29.61 1.02
C ALA A 257 -13.15 30.35 2.07
N LYS A 258 -12.38 29.62 2.88
CA LYS A 258 -11.46 30.19 3.88
C LYS A 258 -10.44 31.13 3.26
N LEU A 259 -9.83 30.76 2.13
CA LEU A 259 -8.82 31.60 1.45
C LEU A 259 -9.43 32.85 0.83
N ARG A 260 -10.72 32.83 0.46
CA ARG A 260 -11.46 33.98 -0.07
C ARG A 260 -12.22 34.78 0.97
N ASN A 261 -12.21 34.33 2.23
CA ASN A 261 -13.01 34.91 3.32
C ASN A 261 -14.51 35.00 2.97
N VAL A 262 -15.04 33.93 2.36
CA VAL A 262 -16.47 33.77 2.03
C VAL A 262 -17.01 32.51 2.69
N ASP A 263 -18.33 32.36 2.69
CA ASP A 263 -18.99 31.15 3.17
C ASP A 263 -18.82 29.99 2.18
N ASP A 264 -18.66 28.77 2.69
CA ASP A 264 -18.56 27.53 1.89
C ASP A 264 -19.74 27.38 0.92
N THR A 265 -20.93 27.83 1.32
CA THR A 265 -22.15 27.83 0.49
C THR A 265 -22.02 28.74 -0.71
N ALA A 266 -21.36 29.89 -0.58
CA ALA A 266 -21.15 30.80 -1.70
C ALA A 266 -20.25 30.18 -2.78
N VAL A 267 -19.20 29.47 -2.36
CA VAL A 267 -18.34 28.71 -3.28
C VAL A 267 -19.11 27.56 -3.93
N ARG A 268 -19.90 26.82 -3.14
CA ARG A 268 -20.75 25.73 -3.66
C ARG A 268 -21.71 26.21 -4.74
N ILE A 269 -22.46 27.29 -4.48
CA ILE A 269 -23.38 27.90 -5.45
C ILE A 269 -22.61 28.34 -6.70
N GLY A 270 -21.48 29.03 -6.52
CA GLY A 270 -20.67 29.51 -7.63
C GLY A 270 -20.13 28.40 -8.54
N VAL A 271 -19.81 27.24 -7.99
CA VAL A 271 -19.23 26.12 -8.76
C VAL A 271 -20.30 25.17 -9.33
N PHE A 272 -21.29 24.78 -8.54
CA PHE A 272 -22.22 23.72 -8.93
C PHE A 272 -23.58 24.24 -9.43
N GLU A 273 -24.04 25.41 -8.97
CA GLU A 273 -25.33 25.96 -9.39
C GLU A 273 -25.18 26.96 -10.53
N GLY A 274 -24.09 27.74 -10.55
CA GLY A 274 -23.75 28.65 -11.64
C GLY A 274 -23.35 27.95 -12.95
N ALA A 275 -23.06 26.65 -12.91
CA ALA A 275 -22.66 25.86 -14.07
C ALA A 275 -23.82 25.14 -14.78
N LYS A 276 -25.08 25.29 -14.31
CA LYS A 276 -26.26 24.81 -15.03
C LYS A 276 -26.58 25.81 -16.16
N PRO A 277 -26.46 25.42 -17.45
CA PRO A 277 -26.87 26.25 -18.57
C PRO A 277 -28.38 26.48 -18.61
#